data_AF-A0A8T4AIM6-F1
#
_entry.id   AF-A0A8T4AIM6-F1
#
_cell.length_a   1.000
_cell.length_b   1.000
_cell.length_c   1.000
_cell.angle_alpha   90.00
_cell.angle_beta   90.00
_cell.angle_gamma   90.00
#
_symmetry.space_group_name_H-M   'P 1'
#
loop_
_entity.id
_entity.type
_entity.pdbx_description
1 polymer ?
#
loop_
_entity_poly.entity_id
_entity_poly.type
_entity_poly.pdbx_seq_one_letter_code
_entity_poly.pdbx_strand_id
1 'polypeptide(L)'
;MPIRLFSYLIFIFLYGNVANATIHHQLNVTIEPSKSYISVSDTLRFSDEMTVSDNSIEFLLHRDLVIDSNGNIEKLPKQNIPDHLNLYRITEIPENKQVTLRYAGSINHDLQQSNKENARSFSSTLGIIDKRGVFLDGSAAWYAYIPNTLVSFDLEIH
;
A
#
# COMPACT_ATOMS: atom_id res chain seq x y z
N MET A 1 42.10 16.59 -51.08
CA MET A 1 41.44 15.38 -50.54
C MET A 1 42.52 14.57 -49.84
N PRO A 2 42.45 14.38 -48.51
CA PRO A 2 41.75 13.22 -47.97
C PRO A 2 40.74 13.55 -46.87
N ILE A 3 40.02 12.51 -46.50
CA ILE A 3 38.75 12.39 -45.78
C ILE A 3 38.82 12.79 -44.30
N ARG A 4 37.75 13.46 -43.84
CA ARG A 4 37.46 13.78 -42.44
C ARG A 4 37.09 12.50 -41.68
N LEU A 5 37.67 12.27 -40.50
CA LEU A 5 37.01 11.45 -39.48
C LEU A 5 36.65 12.34 -38.29
N PHE A 6 35.39 12.75 -38.26
CA PHE A 6 34.75 13.35 -37.11
C PHE A 6 34.55 12.21 -36.10
N SER A 7 35.29 12.23 -34.98
CA SER A 7 35.13 11.26 -33.91
C SER A 7 33.79 11.51 -33.21
N TYR A 8 32.81 10.65 -33.45
CA TYR A 8 31.54 10.65 -32.73
C TYR A 8 31.70 9.75 -31.51
N LEU A 9 31.92 10.36 -30.34
CA LEU A 9 31.89 9.64 -29.07
C LEU A 9 30.43 9.30 -28.74
N ILE A 10 29.98 8.12 -29.16
CA ILE A 10 28.69 7.55 -28.73
C ILE A 10 28.86 7.09 -27.27
N PHE A 11 28.26 7.82 -26.34
CA PHE A 11 28.01 7.35 -24.98
C PHE A 11 26.75 6.50 -25.00
N ILE A 12 26.89 5.18 -25.10
CA ILE A 12 25.79 4.25 -24.81
C ILE A 12 25.60 4.28 -23.30
N PHE A 13 24.57 4.98 -22.83
CA PHE A 13 24.02 4.73 -21.49
C PHE A 13 23.40 3.33 -21.53
N LEU A 14 24.18 2.34 -21.09
CA LEU A 14 23.63 1.06 -20.64
C LEU A 14 22.71 1.39 -19.46
N TYR A 15 21.41 1.47 -19.73
CA TYR A 15 20.39 1.45 -18.69
C TYR A 15 20.51 0.09 -18.00
N GLY A 16 21.27 0.04 -16.91
CA GLY A 16 21.14 -1.06 -15.97
C GLY A 16 19.69 -1.06 -15.50
N ASN A 17 18.96 -2.15 -15.74
CA ASN A 17 17.70 -2.37 -15.04
C ASN A 17 18.08 -2.56 -13.57
N VAL A 18 17.98 -1.48 -12.79
CA VAL A 18 17.98 -1.61 -11.33
C VAL A 18 16.63 -2.23 -11.00
N ALA A 19 16.59 -3.55 -10.89
CA ALA A 19 15.47 -4.24 -10.28
C ALA A 19 15.44 -3.79 -8.81
N ASN A 20 14.56 -2.85 -8.48
CA ASN A 20 14.38 -2.42 -7.11
C ASN A 20 13.61 -3.51 -6.35
N ALA A 21 13.94 -3.71 -5.07
CA ALA A 21 13.12 -4.54 -4.21
C ALA A 21 11.73 -3.90 -4.10
N THR A 22 10.70 -4.60 -4.59
CA THR A 22 9.33 -4.11 -4.63
C THR A 22 8.34 -5.14 -4.15
N ILE A 23 7.24 -4.67 -3.59
CA ILE A 23 6.05 -5.49 -3.35
C ILE A 23 4.97 -5.04 -4.33
N HIS A 24 4.46 -5.99 -5.10
CA HIS A 24 3.33 -5.73 -5.98
C HIS A 24 2.04 -6.20 -5.30
N HIS A 25 1.09 -5.29 -5.17
CA HIS A 25 -0.26 -5.56 -4.67
C HIS A 25 -1.19 -5.81 -5.85
N GLN A 26 -1.86 -6.97 -5.85
CA GLN A 26 -3.03 -7.19 -6.70
C GLN A 26 -4.29 -7.14 -5.84
N LEU A 27 -5.02 -6.03 -5.96
CA LEU A 27 -6.17 -5.68 -5.14
C LEU A 27 -7.47 -5.95 -5.90
N ASN A 28 -8.33 -6.79 -5.33
CA ASN A 28 -9.72 -6.91 -5.76
C ASN A 28 -10.60 -6.35 -4.64
N VAL A 29 -11.34 -5.29 -4.95
CA VAL A 29 -12.00 -4.45 -3.95
C VAL A 29 -13.50 -4.37 -4.23
N THR A 30 -14.31 -4.57 -3.20
CA THR A 30 -15.74 -4.25 -3.21
C THR A 30 -16.01 -3.14 -2.23
N ILE A 31 -16.71 -2.09 -2.65
CA ILE A 31 -17.08 -0.96 -1.81
C ILE A 31 -18.60 -0.84 -1.75
N GLU A 32 -19.14 -0.70 -0.54
CA GLU A 32 -20.56 -0.45 -0.32
C GLU A 32 -20.74 0.94 0.34
N PRO A 33 -20.90 2.02 -0.47
CA PRO A 33 -20.93 3.38 0.03
C PRO A 33 -22.05 3.66 1.04
N SER A 34 -23.21 3.01 0.89
CA SER A 34 -24.35 3.14 1.81
C SER A 34 -24.08 2.56 3.20
N LYS A 35 -23.08 1.70 3.34
CA LYS A 35 -22.69 1.03 4.59
C LYS A 35 -21.33 1.50 5.12
N SER A 36 -20.69 2.44 4.42
CA SER A 36 -19.30 2.85 4.69
C SER A 36 -18.34 1.66 4.75
N TYR A 37 -18.58 0.64 3.92
CA TYR A 37 -17.94 -0.67 4.03
C TYR A 37 -17.04 -0.95 2.83
N ILE A 38 -15.96 -1.67 3.10
CA ILE A 38 -15.01 -2.16 2.10
C ILE A 38 -14.64 -3.61 2.42
N SER A 39 -14.51 -4.41 1.36
CA SER A 39 -13.91 -5.74 1.41
C SER A 39 -12.79 -5.82 0.38
N VAL A 40 -11.65 -6.35 0.78
CA VAL A 40 -10.44 -6.41 -0.05
C VAL A 40 -9.86 -7.81 -0.03
N SER A 41 -9.52 -8.31 -1.21
CA SER A 41 -8.61 -9.42 -1.42
C SER A 41 -7.31 -8.89 -2.02
N ASP A 42 -6.24 -8.88 -1.23
CA ASP A 42 -4.94 -8.32 -1.57
C ASP A 42 -3.92 -9.45 -1.73
N THR A 43 -3.39 -9.64 -2.94
CA THR A 43 -2.28 -10.58 -3.17
C THR A 43 -0.97 -9.82 -3.29
N LEU A 44 -0.11 -10.00 -2.29
CA LEU A 44 1.24 -9.48 -2.22
C LEU A 44 2.18 -10.40 -3.00
N ARG A 45 2.93 -9.84 -3.94
CA ARG A 45 4.04 -10.49 -4.65
C ARG A 45 5.35 -9.81 -4.29
N PHE A 46 6.28 -10.56 -3.69
CA PHE A 46 7.58 -10.05 -3.28
C PHE A 46 8.60 -10.26 -4.41
N SER A 47 9.31 -9.22 -4.82
CA SER A 47 10.37 -9.32 -5.83
C SER A 47 11.52 -10.20 -5.38
N ASP A 48 12.24 -10.81 -6.31
CA ASP A 48 13.34 -11.70 -5.96
C ASP A 48 14.49 -11.05 -5.19
N GLU A 49 14.73 -9.78 -5.47
CA GLU A 49 15.76 -8.94 -4.85
C GLU A 49 15.45 -8.53 -3.41
N MET A 50 14.20 -8.75 -2.95
CA MET A 50 13.81 -8.39 -1.60
C MET A 50 14.33 -9.43 -0.61
N THR A 51 15.40 -9.09 0.11
CA THR A 51 15.83 -9.85 1.29
C THR A 51 14.89 -9.49 2.44
N VAL A 52 13.87 -10.31 2.67
CA VAL A 52 12.98 -10.16 3.80
C VAL A 52 13.73 -10.64 5.06
N SER A 53 14.14 -9.71 5.92
CA SER A 53 14.77 -10.06 7.21
C SER A 53 13.88 -11.04 7.96
N ASP A 54 14.46 -12.15 8.42
CA ASP A 54 13.76 -13.19 9.17
C ASP A 54 12.55 -13.81 8.43
N ASN A 55 12.47 -13.66 7.11
CA ASN A 55 11.36 -14.15 6.26
C ASN A 55 9.97 -13.69 6.76
N SER A 56 9.90 -12.51 7.37
CA SER A 56 8.68 -11.91 7.89
C SER A 56 8.52 -10.46 7.44
N ILE A 57 7.28 -9.99 7.30
CA ILE A 57 7.03 -8.59 6.94
C ILE A 57 5.95 -7.96 7.80
N GLU A 58 6.21 -6.73 8.23
CA GLU A 58 5.25 -5.93 8.98
C GLU A 58 4.46 -5.02 8.05
N PHE A 59 3.17 -4.87 8.34
CA PHE A 59 2.28 -3.97 7.62
C PHE A 59 1.29 -3.32 8.57
N LEU A 60 0.86 -2.12 8.19
CA LEU A 60 -0.20 -1.37 8.86
C LEU A 60 -1.53 -1.62 8.15
N LEU A 61 -2.59 -1.75 8.93
CA LEU A 61 -3.94 -1.84 8.43
C LEU A 61 -4.86 -0.95 9.28
N HIS A 62 -5.85 -0.33 8.65
CA HIS A 62 -6.89 0.41 9.35
C HIS A 62 -7.50 -0.45 10.46
N ARG A 63 -7.68 0.12 11.65
CA ARG A 63 -8.02 -0.62 12.87
C ARG A 63 -9.34 -1.38 12.80
N ASP A 64 -10.26 -0.89 11.97
CA ASP A 64 -11.61 -1.41 11.78
C ASP A 64 -11.71 -2.39 10.60
N LEU A 65 -10.61 -2.64 9.88
CA LEU A 65 -10.52 -3.72 8.91
C LEU A 65 -10.08 -5.01 9.61
N VAL A 66 -10.96 -5.99 9.62
CA VAL A 66 -10.75 -7.29 10.25
C VAL A 66 -10.21 -8.25 9.20
N ILE A 67 -9.07 -8.87 9.50
CA ILE A 67 -8.44 -9.89 8.65
C ILE A 67 -9.16 -11.22 8.84
N ASP A 68 -9.54 -11.84 7.73
CA ASP A 68 -9.96 -13.24 7.69
C ASP A 68 -8.70 -14.11 7.78
N SER A 69 -8.47 -14.67 8.97
CA SER A 69 -7.17 -15.24 9.38
C SER A 69 -6.85 -16.55 8.69
N ASN A 70 -5.65 -16.61 8.09
CA ASN A 70 -5.03 -17.83 7.59
C ASN A 70 -3.70 -18.12 8.34
N GLY A 71 -3.71 -18.15 9.67
CA GLY A 71 -2.64 -18.72 10.53
C GLY A 71 -1.25 -18.02 10.57
N ASN A 72 -0.81 -17.41 9.47
CA ASN A 72 0.54 -16.86 9.28
C ASN A 72 0.59 -15.34 9.47
N ILE A 73 -0.40 -14.78 10.17
CA ILE A 73 -0.52 -13.34 10.44
C ILE A 73 -0.73 -13.17 11.93
N GLU A 74 0.18 -12.43 12.57
CA GLU A 74 0.06 -12.05 13.97
C GLU A 74 -0.23 -10.54 14.09
N LYS A 75 -1.08 -10.18 15.06
CA LYS A 75 -1.28 -8.78 15.44
C LYS A 75 -0.22 -8.41 16.48
N LEU A 76 0.56 -7.38 16.19
CA LEU A 76 1.60 -6.90 17.09
C LEU A 76 1.06 -5.88 18.11
N PRO A 77 1.71 -5.74 19.28
CA PRO A 77 1.37 -4.70 20.24
C PRO A 77 1.50 -3.30 19.61
N LYS A 78 0.54 -2.44 19.90
CA LYS A 78 0.56 -1.05 19.42
C LYS A 78 1.68 -0.28 20.12
N GLN A 79 2.70 0.14 19.37
CA GLN A 79 3.77 1.00 19.87
C GLN A 79 4.08 2.07 18.84
N ASN A 80 3.97 3.35 19.22
CA ASN A 80 4.31 4.50 18.36
C ASN A 80 3.61 4.54 16.98
N ILE A 81 2.40 3.95 16.86
CA ILE A 81 1.59 4.03 15.63
C ILE A 81 0.30 4.83 15.86
N PRO A 82 -0.21 5.54 14.84
CA PRO A 82 -1.46 6.30 14.91
C PRO A 82 -2.66 5.50 15.42
N ASP A 83 -3.63 6.21 16.00
CA ASP A 83 -4.69 5.55 16.74
C ASP A 83 -5.65 4.72 15.90
N HIS A 84 -5.81 5.11 14.63
CA HIS A 84 -6.63 4.46 13.62
C HIS A 84 -5.96 3.25 12.95
N LEU A 85 -4.75 2.87 13.37
CA LEU A 85 -3.99 1.78 12.76
C LEU A 85 -3.74 0.62 13.74
N ASN A 86 -3.67 -0.58 13.17
CA ASN A 86 -3.12 -1.78 13.79
C ASN A 86 -1.82 -2.17 13.05
N LEU A 87 -0.84 -2.69 13.80
CA LEU A 87 0.36 -3.30 13.25
C LEU A 87 0.19 -4.81 13.20
N TYR A 88 0.50 -5.41 12.06
CA TYR A 88 0.48 -6.85 11.84
C TYR A 88 1.82 -7.30 11.29
N ARG A 89 2.13 -8.59 11.49
CA ARG A 89 3.27 -9.26 10.87
C ARG A 89 2.81 -10.51 10.16
N ILE A 90 3.21 -10.65 8.90
CA ILE A 90 3.22 -11.94 8.21
C ILE A 90 4.44 -12.68 8.72
N THR A 91 4.22 -13.78 9.43
CA THR A 91 5.29 -14.51 10.16
C THR A 91 6.14 -15.39 9.27
N GLU A 92 5.66 -15.72 8.06
CA GLU A 92 6.35 -16.57 7.10
C GLU A 92 5.96 -16.18 5.67
N ILE A 93 6.95 -15.89 4.83
CA ILE A 93 6.77 -15.70 3.39
C ILE A 93 7.00 -17.04 2.68
N PRO A 94 6.01 -17.55 1.92
CA PRO A 94 6.17 -18.81 1.20
C PRO A 94 7.23 -18.73 0.09
N GLU A 95 7.76 -19.88 -0.33
CA GLU A 95 8.79 -19.96 -1.40
C GLU A 95 8.36 -19.33 -2.73
N ASN A 96 7.06 -19.37 -3.04
CA ASN A 96 6.50 -18.75 -4.26
C ASN A 96 6.37 -17.22 -4.17
N LYS A 97 6.84 -16.62 -3.07
CA LYS A 97 6.85 -15.17 -2.79
C LYS A 97 5.48 -14.53 -2.96
N GLN A 98 4.43 -15.25 -2.57
CA GLN A 98 3.05 -14.79 -2.68
C GLN A 98 2.28 -15.01 -1.40
N VAL A 99 1.63 -13.94 -0.93
CA VAL A 99 0.74 -13.99 0.23
C VAL A 99 -0.56 -13.29 -0.11
N THR A 100 -1.69 -13.97 0.10
CA THR A 100 -3.01 -13.37 -0.07
C THR A 100 -3.64 -13.05 1.28
N LEU A 101 -4.00 -11.79 1.44
CA LEU A 101 -4.72 -11.24 2.59
C LEU A 101 -6.17 -11.00 2.20
N ARG A 102 -7.09 -11.34 3.10
CA ARG A 102 -8.52 -10.99 2.97
C ARG A 102 -8.91 -10.22 4.20
N TYR A 103 -9.50 -9.05 4.01
CA TYR A 103 -9.95 -8.22 5.13
C TYR A 103 -11.12 -7.35 4.72
N ALA A 104 -11.93 -6.99 5.70
CA ALA A 104 -13.09 -6.15 5.47
C ALA A 104 -13.50 -5.38 6.72
N GLY A 105 -14.26 -4.31 6.53
CA GLY A 105 -14.74 -3.48 7.62
C GLY A 105 -15.23 -2.13 7.15
N SER A 106 -15.40 -1.21 8.09
CA SER A 106 -15.92 0.13 7.80
C SER A 106 -14.84 1.20 7.94
N ILE A 107 -14.82 2.15 7.01
CA ILE A 107 -13.96 3.34 7.06
C ILE A 107 -14.84 4.56 6.83
N ASN A 108 -15.01 5.36 7.89
CA ASN A 108 -15.79 6.59 7.84
C ASN A 108 -15.22 7.61 8.81
N HIS A 109 -14.18 8.32 8.38
CA HIS A 109 -13.67 9.48 9.11
C HIS A 109 -14.30 10.75 8.56
N ASP A 110 -14.99 11.47 9.43
CA ASP A 110 -15.57 12.76 9.10
C ASP A 110 -14.52 13.73 8.54
N LEU A 111 -14.96 14.61 7.63
CA LEU A 111 -14.12 15.69 7.11
C LEU A 111 -13.78 16.64 8.25
N GLN A 112 -12.51 16.67 8.66
CA GLN A 112 -12.05 17.68 9.61
C GLN A 112 -11.81 18.99 8.86
N GLN A 113 -12.61 20.01 9.14
CA GLN A 113 -12.32 21.38 8.72
C GLN A 113 -11.24 21.95 9.66
N SER A 114 -10.11 22.36 9.10
CA SER A 114 -9.13 23.14 9.84
C SER A 114 -9.76 24.47 10.25
N ASN A 115 -10.15 24.61 11.53
CA ASN A 115 -10.68 25.86 12.12
C ASN A 115 -9.59 26.94 12.32
N LYS A 116 -8.53 26.95 11.50
CA LYS A 116 -7.57 28.05 11.48
C LYS A 116 -8.03 29.04 10.43
N GLU A 117 -8.47 30.20 10.90
CA GLU A 117 -8.76 31.42 10.13
C GLU A 117 -7.57 31.79 9.23
N ASN A 118 -7.43 31.14 8.09
CA ASN A 118 -6.54 31.52 7.00
C ASN A 118 -7.15 30.97 5.71
N ALA A 119 -7.18 31.80 4.67
CA ALA A 119 -7.97 31.66 3.43
C ALA A 119 -7.57 30.51 2.48
N ARG A 120 -7.10 29.37 3.02
CA ARG A 120 -6.90 28.10 2.33
C ARG A 120 -7.30 26.96 3.28
N SER A 121 -8.60 26.82 3.49
CA SER A 121 -9.19 25.72 4.25
C SER A 121 -8.98 24.42 3.48
N PHE A 122 -7.97 23.64 3.88
CA PHE A 122 -7.84 22.25 3.46
C PHE A 122 -8.69 21.40 4.41
N SER A 123 -9.71 20.73 3.88
CA SER A 123 -10.36 19.62 4.56
C SER A 123 -9.43 18.40 4.48
N SER A 124 -9.12 17.79 5.61
CA SER A 124 -8.39 16.52 5.65
C SER A 124 -9.27 15.44 6.27
N THR A 125 -9.21 14.23 5.72
CA THR A 125 -9.84 13.02 6.27
C THR A 125 -8.82 11.89 6.27
N LEU A 126 -8.92 10.99 7.23
CA LEU A 126 -8.14 9.74 7.28
C LEU A 126 -8.75 8.66 6.37
N GLY A 127 -9.76 9.01 5.58
CA GLY A 127 -10.48 8.13 4.67
C GLY A 127 -11.99 8.18 4.91
N ILE A 128 -12.78 8.30 3.85
CA ILE A 128 -14.24 8.31 3.91
C ILE A 128 -14.84 7.42 2.83
N ILE A 129 -15.75 6.54 3.24
CA ILE A 129 -16.62 5.78 2.35
C ILE A 129 -18.05 6.17 2.72
N ASP A 130 -18.73 6.91 1.85
CA ASP A 130 -20.12 7.28 2.08
C ASP A 130 -20.91 7.47 0.78
N LYS A 131 -22.21 7.72 0.90
CA LYS A 131 -23.12 7.94 -0.23
C LYS A 131 -22.77 9.14 -1.13
N ARG A 132 -21.95 10.08 -0.67
CA ARG A 132 -21.50 11.27 -1.42
C ARG A 132 -20.25 10.96 -2.24
N GLY A 133 -19.43 10.03 -1.76
CA GLY A 133 -18.25 9.56 -2.48
C GLY A 133 -17.31 8.73 -1.62
N VAL A 134 -16.23 8.29 -2.26
CA VAL A 134 -15.16 7.51 -1.64
C VAL A 134 -13.86 8.28 -1.79
N PHE A 135 -13.15 8.48 -0.69
CA PHE A 135 -11.79 9.00 -0.67
C PHE A 135 -10.94 8.17 0.29
N LEU A 136 -9.93 7.49 -0.25
CA LEU A 136 -9.05 6.60 0.49
C LEU A 136 -7.62 6.82 0.02
N ASP A 137 -6.81 7.51 0.82
CA ASP A 137 -5.38 7.66 0.54
C ASP A 137 -4.56 6.56 1.23
N GLY A 138 -3.25 6.51 0.98
CA GLY A 138 -2.38 5.51 1.61
C GLY A 138 -2.30 5.63 3.15
N SER A 139 -2.53 6.84 3.71
CA SER A 139 -2.47 7.08 5.15
C SER A 139 -3.66 6.50 5.91
N ALA A 140 -4.76 6.22 5.20
CA ALA A 140 -5.90 5.46 5.71
C ALA A 140 -5.53 4.00 6.02
N ALA A 141 -4.46 3.47 5.41
CA ALA A 141 -4.10 2.05 5.44
C ALA A 141 -5.30 1.13 5.14
N TRP A 142 -6.06 1.49 4.10
CA TRP A 142 -7.21 0.72 3.61
C TRP A 142 -6.80 -0.54 2.85
N TYR A 143 -5.51 -0.64 2.49
CA TYR A 143 -4.82 -1.85 2.05
C TYR A 143 -3.64 -2.15 3.00
N ALA A 144 -2.97 -3.28 2.83
CA ALA A 144 -1.80 -3.65 3.64
C ALA A 144 -0.63 -2.69 3.37
N TYR A 145 -0.55 -1.62 4.16
CA TYR A 145 0.44 -0.56 3.96
C TYR A 145 1.78 -0.96 4.57
N ILE A 146 2.81 -1.11 3.74
CA ILE A 146 4.17 -1.44 4.18
C ILE A 146 5.03 -0.17 4.15
N PRO A 147 5.44 0.38 5.32
CA PRO A 147 6.26 1.59 5.37
C PRO A 147 7.61 1.43 4.67
N ASN A 148 8.13 2.53 4.11
CA ASN A 148 9.47 2.62 3.51
C ASN A 148 9.76 1.57 2.42
N THR A 149 8.72 1.05 1.78
CA THR A 149 8.83 0.03 0.72
C THR A 149 8.31 0.58 -0.59
N LEU A 150 9.02 0.31 -1.68
CA LEU A 150 8.53 0.61 -3.01
C LEU A 150 7.44 -0.40 -3.38
N VAL A 151 6.26 0.10 -3.72
CA VAL A 151 5.09 -0.72 -4.03
C VAL A 151 4.54 -0.39 -5.41
N SER A 152 3.91 -1.38 -6.03
CA SER A 152 3.14 -1.24 -7.27
C SER A 152 1.78 -1.90 -7.12
N PHE A 153 0.83 -1.54 -7.98
CA PHE A 153 -0.57 -1.92 -7.81
C PHE A 153 -1.19 -2.33 -9.14
N ASP A 154 -1.89 -3.46 -9.11
CA ASP A 154 -3.04 -3.72 -9.97
C ASP A 154 -4.29 -3.61 -9.10
N LEU A 155 -5.23 -2.73 -9.48
CA LEU A 155 -6.45 -2.46 -8.69
C LEU A 155 -7.70 -2.70 -9.54
N GLU A 156 -8.54 -3.62 -9.08
CA GLU A 156 -9.86 -3.87 -9.63
C GLU A 156 -10.93 -3.56 -8.59
N ILE A 157 -11.97 -2.83 -9.00
CA ILE A 157 -13.10 -2.42 -8.16
C ILE A 157 -14.38 -3.03 -8.73
N HIS A 158 -15.17 -3.67 -7.87
CA HIS A 158 -16.45 -4.32 -8.20
C HIS A 158 -17.65 -3.61 -7.56
#